data_AF-Q0G775-F1
#
_entry.id   AF-Q0G775-F1
#
_cell.length_a   1.000
_cell.length_b   1.000
_cell.length_c   1.000
_cell.angle_alpha   90.00
_cell.angle_beta   90.00
_cell.angle_gamma   90.00
#
_symmetry.space_group_name_H-M   'P 1'
#
loop_
_entity.id
_entity.type
_entity.pdbx_description
1 polymer ?
#
loop_
_entity_poly.entity_id
_entity_poly.type
_entity_poly.pdbx_seq_one_letter_code
_entity_poly.pdbx_strand_id
1 'polypeptide(L)' 'MFGLEDANVKPYRQGMIPEPEVRPGDNLVGTAANSPGQCIWRRAGSARRFEADCPEGYSF' A
#
# COMPACT_ATOMS: atom_id res chain seq x y z
N MET A 1 -2.88 29.49 -32.59
CA MET A 1 -3.67 29.18 -31.37
C MET A 1 -4.02 27.71 -31.47
N PHE A 2 -3.38 26.84 -30.70
CA PHE A 2 -3.66 25.40 -30.72
C PHE A 2 -4.71 25.11 -29.65
N GLY A 3 -5.98 24.95 -30.07
CA GLY A 3 -7.06 24.50 -29.20
C GLY A 3 -7.03 22.97 -29.13
N LEU A 4 -6.81 22.43 -27.93
CA LEU A 4 -7.09 21.01 -27.65
C LEU A 4 -8.60 20.91 -27.45
N GLU A 5 -9.35 20.65 -28.53
CA GLU A 5 -10.82 20.62 -28.53
C GLU A 5 -11.42 19.39 -27.82
N ASP A 6 -10.59 18.45 -27.36
CA ASP A 6 -11.05 17.23 -26.68
C ASP A 6 -10.19 16.87 -25.46
N ALA A 7 -9.80 17.87 -24.65
CA ALA A 7 -9.24 17.58 -23.33
C ALA A 7 -10.35 17.02 -22.43
N ASN A 8 -10.57 15.70 -22.49
CA ASN A 8 -11.53 14.99 -21.65
C ASN A 8 -11.08 15.08 -20.18
N VAL A 9 -11.56 16.12 -19.49
CA VAL A 9 -11.21 16.39 -18.09
C VAL A 9 -11.94 15.36 -17.24
N LYS A 10 -11.23 14.29 -16.82
CA LYS A 10 -11.74 13.40 -15.79
C LYS A 10 -11.90 14.19 -14.49
N PRO A 11 -13.09 14.22 -13.87
CA PRO A 11 -13.26 14.90 -12.59
C PRO A 11 -12.39 14.21 -11.53
N TYR A 12 -11.60 15.00 -10.80
CA TYR A 12 -10.88 14.54 -9.63
C TYR A 12 -11.90 14.02 -8.60
N ARG A 13 -11.77 12.76 -8.19
CA ARG A 13 -12.55 12.17 -7.09
C ARG A 13 -11.63 11.94 -5.92
N GLN A 14 -11.88 12.64 -4.82
CA GLN A 14 -11.24 12.36 -3.55
C GLN A 14 -11.83 11.08 -2.97
N GLY A 15 -10.99 10.07 -2.77
CA GLY A 15 -11.35 8.81 -2.13
C GLY A 15 -10.29 8.44 -1.10
N MET A 16 -10.67 7.67 -0.10
CA MET A 16 -9.71 7.11 0.86
C MET A 16 -9.12 5.83 0.28
N ILE A 17 -7.80 5.68 0.38
CA ILE A 17 -7.15 4.40 0.12
C ILE A 17 -7.37 3.55 1.38
N PRO A 18 -8.00 2.37 1.27
CA PRO A 18 -8.19 1.52 2.43
C PRO A 18 -6.84 1.07 2.99
N GLU A 19 -6.75 1.02 4.31
CA GLU A 19 -5.57 0.48 4.99
C GLU A 19 -5.38 -0.99 4.61
N PRO A 20 -4.17 -1.39 4.19
CA PRO A 20 -3.93 -2.73 3.72
C PRO A 20 -3.82 -3.71 4.89
N GLU A 21 -4.76 -4.66 4.95
CA GLU A 21 -4.77 -5.72 5.96
C GLU A 21 -3.90 -6.94 5.53
N VAL A 22 -3.24 -7.56 6.50
CA VAL A 22 -2.48 -8.81 6.33
C VAL A 22 -3.44 -9.98 6.17
N ARG A 23 -3.19 -10.84 5.19
CA ARG A 23 -4.01 -12.03 4.92
C ARG A 23 -3.17 -13.30 5.01
N PRO A 24 -3.79 -14.47 5.23
CA PRO A 24 -3.09 -15.75 5.12
C PRO A 24 -2.36 -15.89 3.78
N GLY A 25 -1.07 -16.24 3.83
CA GLY A 25 -0.20 -16.38 2.65
C GLY A 25 0.62 -15.12 2.29
N ASP A 26 0.34 -13.99 2.94
CA ASP A 26 1.23 -12.83 2.87
C ASP A 26 2.54 -13.13 3.60
N ASN A 27 3.64 -12.61 3.08
CA ASN A 27 4.98 -12.90 3.61
C ASN A 27 5.57 -11.67 4.27
N LEU A 28 6.06 -11.81 5.49
CA LEU A 28 6.81 -10.76 6.17
C LEU A 28 8.15 -10.54 5.46
N VAL A 29 8.43 -9.30 5.07
CA VAL A 29 9.67 -8.88 4.41
C VAL A 29 10.66 -8.30 5.42
N GLY A 30 10.17 -7.56 6.42
CA GLY A 30 10.99 -6.97 7.49
C GLY A 30 10.29 -5.80 8.17
N THR A 31 11.01 -5.09 9.04
CA THR A 31 10.49 -3.94 9.80
C THR A 31 10.34 -2.69 8.92
N ALA A 32 9.28 -1.91 9.15
CA ALA A 32 9.14 -0.60 8.53
C ALA A 32 10.05 0.41 9.25
N ALA A 33 10.99 1.02 8.54
CA ALA A 33 11.98 1.92 9.15
C ALA A 33 11.38 3.21 9.73
N ASN A 34 10.27 3.69 9.16
CA ASN A 34 9.67 4.98 9.52
C ASN A 34 8.40 4.85 10.37
N SER A 35 7.94 3.62 10.61
CA SER A 35 6.65 3.32 11.24
C SER A 35 6.88 2.33 12.38
N PRO A 36 7.18 2.80 13.61
CA PRO A 36 7.38 1.92 14.76
C PRO A 36 6.17 1.00 14.99
N GLY A 37 6.43 -0.29 15.21
CA GLY A 37 5.38 -1.31 15.37
C GLY A 37 4.80 -1.85 14.05
N GLN A 38 5.17 -1.25 12.90
CA GLN A 38 4.76 -1.73 11.59
C GLN A 38 5.88 -2.44 10.84
N CYS A 39 5.44 -3.35 9.98
CA CYS A 39 6.25 -4.25 9.20
C CYS A 39 5.87 -4.15 7.72
N ILE A 40 6.85 -4.44 6.86
CA ILE A 40 6.66 -4.55 5.42
C ILE A 40 6.24 -5.98 5.10
N TRP A 41 5.08 -6.11 4.49
CA TRP A 41 4.51 -7.37 4.02
C TRP A 41 4.52 -7.43 2.50
N ARG A 42 4.69 -8.65 1.94
CA ARG A 42 4.54 -8.94 0.50
C ARG A 42 3.26 -9.75 0.29
N ARG A 43 2.39 -9.25 -0.58
CA ARG A 43 1.10 -9.86 -0.90
C ARG A 43 1.28 -11.25 -1.52
N ALA A 44 0.49 -12.23 -1.08
CA ALA A 44 0.47 -13.57 -1.66
C ALA A 44 0.24 -13.52 -3.18
N GLY A 45 1.05 -14.23 -3.95
CA GLY A 45 0.93 -14.30 -5.41
C GLY A 45 1.23 -12.98 -6.16
N SER A 46 1.78 -11.97 -5.49
CA SER A 46 2.12 -10.68 -6.11
C SER A 46 3.47 -10.15 -5.62
N ALA A 47 4.08 -9.27 -6.40
CA ALA A 47 5.26 -8.51 -5.98
C ALA A 47 4.91 -7.28 -5.13
N ARG A 48 3.61 -7.00 -4.92
CA ARG A 48 3.15 -5.82 -4.17
C ARG A 48 3.53 -5.90 -2.69
N ARG A 49 4.18 -4.85 -2.21
CA ARG A 49 4.49 -4.63 -0.79
C ARG A 49 3.51 -3.65 -0.14
N PHE A 50 3.30 -3.79 1.15
CA PHE A 50 2.48 -2.89 1.95
C PHE A 50 2.94 -2.87 3.40
N GLU A 51 2.68 -1.76 4.09
CA GLU A 51 2.90 -1.61 5.54
C GLU A 51 1.66 -2.09 6.29
N ALA A 52 1.86 -2.86 7.34
CA ALA A 52 0.83 -3.25 8.29
C ALA A 52 1.48 -3.62 9.63
N ASP A 53 0.68 -3.85 10.67
CA ASP A 53 1.22 -4.20 11.98
C ASP A 53 2.12 -5.45 11.93
N CYS A 54 3.17 -5.43 12.74
CA CYS A 54 4.05 -6.58 12.90
C CYS A 54 3.31 -7.72 13.63
N PRO A 55 3.65 -8.99 13.35
CA PRO A 55 3.05 -10.10 14.06
C PRO A 55 3.44 -10.08 15.54
N GLU A 56 2.59 -10.64 16.40
CA GLU A 56 2.86 -10.73 17.84
C GLU A 56 4.19 -11.47 18.10
N GLY A 57 5.00 -10.93 19.00
CA GLY A 57 6.32 -11.47 19.33
C GLY A 57 7.42 -11.14 18.32
N TYR A 58 7.14 -10.34 17.29
CA TYR A 58 8.18 -9.83 16.39
C TYR A 58 9.02 -8.75 17.08
N SER A 59 10.24 -9.12 17.47
CA SER A 59 11.25 -8.23 18.02
C SER A 59 12.30 -7.88 16.95
N PHE A 60 12.65 -6.60 16.89
CA PHE A 60 13.70 -6.05 16.01
C PHE A 60 15.12 -6.46 16.45
#